data_AF-A0A3B4GCM4-F1
#
_entry.id   AF-A0A3B4GCM4-F1
#
_cell.length_a   1.000
_cell.length_b   1.000
_cell.length_c   1.000
_cell.angle_alpha   90.00
_cell.angle_beta   90.00
_cell.angle_gamma   90.00
#
_symmetry.space_group_name_H-M   'P 1'
#
loop_
_entity.id
_entity.type
_entity.pdbx_description
1 polymer ?
#
loop_
_entity_poly.entity_id
_entity_poly.type
_entity_poly.pdbx_seq_one_letter_code
_entity_poly.pdbx_strand_id
1 'polypeptide(L)'
;RVISMQKGGNMREVFTRFCTGLTKIEELFKERGHEFMWNEHLGYILTCPSNLGTGLRAGVHVKLPNVSKHEKFGEILKRLRLQKRGTGGVDTAAVGGVFDISNADRLGFSEVELVQMVVDGINLLVEMEKRLEAGESIDDMMPEQK
;
A
#
# COMPACT_ATOMS: atom_id res chain seq x y z
N ARG A 1 -13.77 6.46 -7.82
CA ARG A 1 -12.79 5.87 -6.87
C ARG A 1 -13.44 5.74 -5.51
N VAL A 2 -13.28 4.59 -4.86
CA VAL A 2 -13.74 4.35 -3.48
C VAL A 2 -12.53 4.45 -2.55
N ILE A 3 -12.66 5.18 -1.43
CA ILE A 3 -11.56 5.46 -0.51
C ILE A 3 -12.04 5.23 0.92
N SER A 4 -11.27 4.48 1.70
CA SER A 4 -11.40 4.37 3.16
C SER A 4 -10.08 4.81 3.78
N MET A 5 -10.13 5.70 4.76
CA MET A 5 -8.94 6.20 5.46
C MET A 5 -9.30 6.60 6.89
N GLN A 6 -8.30 6.61 7.78
CA GLN A 6 -8.41 7.16 9.14
C GLN A 6 -7.03 7.61 9.65
N LYS A 7 -6.99 8.28 10.80
CA LYS A 7 -5.75 8.55 11.54
C LYS A 7 -5.31 7.31 12.32
N GLY A 8 -4.01 7.17 12.56
CA GLY A 8 -3.43 6.02 13.26
C GLY A 8 -3.17 4.81 12.34
N GLY A 9 -2.72 3.70 12.94
CA GLY A 9 -2.22 2.53 12.21
C GLY A 9 -3.18 1.35 12.08
N ASN A 10 -4.48 1.51 12.38
CA ASN A 10 -5.44 0.40 12.34
C ASN A 10 -5.87 0.05 10.90
N MET A 11 -4.94 -0.54 10.13
CA MET A 11 -5.17 -0.93 8.73
C MET A 11 -6.33 -1.93 8.60
N ARG A 12 -6.50 -2.83 9.57
CA ARG A 12 -7.59 -3.82 9.57
C ARG A 12 -8.96 -3.15 9.58
N GLU A 13 -9.16 -2.13 10.41
CA GLU A 13 -10.42 -1.39 10.46
C GLU A 13 -10.69 -0.61 9.18
N VAL A 14 -9.66 0.08 8.66
CA VAL A 14 -9.73 0.78 7.36
C VAL A 14 -10.15 -0.16 6.25
N PHE A 15 -9.52 -1.34 6.19
CA PHE A 15 -9.78 -2.34 5.15
C PHE A 15 -11.13 -3.04 5.32
N THR A 16 -11.55 -3.31 6.56
CA THR A 16 -12.89 -3.86 6.86
C THR A 16 -13.99 -2.91 6.39
N ARG A 17 -13.84 -1.61 6.69
CA ARG A 17 -14.76 -0.56 6.21
C ARG A 17 -14.74 -0.43 4.69
N PHE A 18 -13.56 -0.53 4.08
CA PHE A 18 -13.40 -0.52 2.62
C PHE A 18 -14.18 -1.66 1.96
N CYS A 19 -13.96 -2.90 2.40
CA CYS A 19 -14.61 -4.09 1.83
C CYS A 19 -16.13 -4.05 2.03
N THR A 20 -16.58 -3.70 3.24
CA THR A 20 -18.02 -3.59 3.55
C THR A 20 -18.69 -2.52 2.68
N GLY A 21 -18.04 -1.36 2.54
CA GLY A 21 -18.56 -0.26 1.73
C GLY A 21 -18.60 -0.61 0.25
N LEU A 22 -17.53 -1.23 -0.28
CA LEU A 22 -17.44 -1.60 -1.69
C LEU A 22 -18.49 -2.66 -2.07
N THR A 23 -18.67 -3.68 -1.23
CA THR A 23 -19.68 -4.73 -1.43
C THR A 23 -21.08 -4.12 -1.51
N LYS A 24 -21.43 -3.24 -0.56
CA LYS A 24 -22.73 -2.56 -0.56
C LYS A 24 -22.93 -1.68 -1.80
N ILE A 25 -21.89 -0.99 -2.27
CA ILE A 25 -21.98 -0.19 -3.49
C ILE A 25 -22.22 -1.11 -4.70
N GLU A 26 -21.50 -2.21 -4.81
CA GLU A 26 -21.66 -3.18 -5.91
C GLU A 26 -23.07 -3.79 -5.94
N GLU A 27 -23.59 -4.20 -4.77
CA GLU A 27 -24.95 -4.70 -4.61
C GLU A 27 -26.00 -3.67 -5.09
N LEU A 28 -25.89 -2.41 -4.64
CA LEU A 28 -26.81 -1.33 -5.04
C LEU A 28 -26.78 -1.01 -6.54
N PHE A 29 -25.61 -1.11 -7.18
CA PHE A 29 -25.49 -0.94 -8.63
C PHE A 29 -26.17 -2.10 -9.36
N LYS A 30 -25.92 -3.32 -8.91
CA LYS A 30 -26.50 -4.53 -9.49
C LYS A 30 -28.02 -4.55 -9.40
N GLU A 31 -28.59 -4.14 -8.26
CA GLU A 31 -30.03 -3.97 -8.06
C GLU A 31 -30.66 -2.99 -9.08
N ARG A 32 -29.88 -2.03 -9.58
CA ARG A 32 -30.31 -1.05 -10.59
C ARG A 32 -29.99 -1.45 -12.02
N GLY A 33 -29.54 -2.69 -12.24
CA GLY A 33 -29.19 -3.20 -13.57
C GLY A 33 -27.85 -2.68 -14.11
N HIS A 34 -26.94 -2.26 -13.23
CA HIS A 34 -25.59 -1.83 -13.59
C HIS A 34 -24.55 -2.73 -12.95
N GLU A 35 -23.50 -3.08 -13.69
CA GLU A 35 -22.39 -3.90 -13.19
C GLU A 35 -21.06 -3.16 -13.38
N PHE A 36 -20.06 -3.52 -12.58
CA PHE A 36 -18.69 -3.05 -12.79
C PHE A 36 -18.04 -3.78 -13.96
N MET A 37 -17.19 -3.06 -14.69
CA MET A 37 -16.40 -3.67 -15.76
C MET A 37 -15.38 -4.62 -15.15
N TRP A 38 -15.50 -5.91 -15.44
CA TRP A 38 -14.64 -6.96 -14.91
C TRP A 38 -14.50 -8.11 -15.90
N ASN A 39 -13.34 -8.76 -15.94
CA ASN A 39 -13.17 -10.07 -16.58
C ASN A 39 -12.13 -10.93 -15.85
N GLU A 40 -12.12 -12.23 -16.14
CA GLU A 40 -11.27 -13.21 -15.46
C GLU A 40 -9.76 -12.93 -15.59
N HIS A 41 -9.32 -12.41 -16.74
CA HIS A 41 -7.90 -12.17 -16.99
C HIS A 41 -7.39 -10.89 -16.34
N LEU A 42 -8.17 -9.80 -16.40
CA LEU A 42 -7.75 -8.46 -16.02
C LEU A 42 -8.33 -7.99 -14.69
N GLY A 43 -9.26 -8.74 -14.08
CA GLY A 43 -10.02 -8.27 -12.93
C GLY A 43 -10.86 -7.03 -13.28
N TYR A 44 -10.94 -6.07 -12.35
CA TYR A 44 -11.66 -4.82 -12.56
C TYR A 44 -10.94 -3.93 -13.57
N ILE A 45 -11.70 -3.42 -14.54
CA ILE A 45 -11.19 -2.57 -15.61
C ILE A 45 -11.19 -1.11 -15.17
N LEU A 46 -10.03 -0.46 -15.32
CA LEU A 46 -9.82 0.94 -15.03
C LEU A 46 -9.08 1.61 -16.20
N THR A 47 -9.14 2.94 -16.27
CA THR A 47 -8.59 3.70 -17.41
C THR A 47 -7.10 3.49 -17.64
N CYS A 48 -6.31 3.40 -16.56
CA CYS A 48 -4.85 3.22 -16.66
C CYS A 48 -4.51 1.74 -16.48
N PRO A 49 -3.71 1.13 -17.37
CA PRO A 49 -3.27 -0.26 -17.25
C PRO A 49 -2.61 -0.59 -15.90
N SER A 50 -1.94 0.38 -15.27
CA SER A 50 -1.31 0.19 -13.95
C SER A 50 -2.30 -0.06 -12.81
N ASN A 51 -3.61 0.12 -13.03
CA ASN A 51 -4.64 -0.07 -12.02
C ASN A 51 -5.55 -1.27 -12.33
N LEU A 52 -5.25 -2.12 -13.31
CA LEU A 52 -6.02 -3.34 -13.53
C LEU A 52 -5.92 -4.31 -12.33
N GLY A 53 -6.76 -5.33 -12.32
CA GLY A 53 -6.87 -6.34 -11.27
C GLY A 53 -7.77 -5.86 -10.15
N THR A 54 -7.18 -5.66 -8.98
CA THR A 54 -7.87 -5.11 -7.80
C THR A 54 -8.06 -3.59 -7.90
N GLY A 55 -7.21 -2.90 -8.68
CA GLY A 55 -7.07 -1.45 -8.61
C GLY A 55 -6.70 -0.90 -7.23
N LEU A 56 -6.34 -1.77 -6.28
CA LEU A 56 -6.21 -1.44 -4.87
C LEU A 56 -4.87 -0.79 -4.57
N ARG A 57 -4.91 0.41 -4.01
CA ARG A 57 -3.76 1.06 -3.40
C ARG A 57 -3.96 1.13 -1.89
N ALA A 58 -3.43 0.16 -1.17
CA ALA A 58 -3.32 0.20 0.29
C ALA A 58 -2.02 0.87 0.68
N GLY A 59 -2.05 1.81 1.63
CA GLY A 59 -0.85 2.53 2.03
C GLY A 59 -1.01 3.32 3.30
N VAL A 60 0.12 3.86 3.77
CA VAL A 60 0.23 4.64 5.00
C VAL A 60 1.04 5.90 4.74
N HIS A 61 0.73 6.94 5.50
CA HIS A 61 1.70 8.02 5.73
C HIS A 61 2.53 7.64 6.95
N VAL A 62 3.81 7.35 6.73
CA VAL A 62 4.74 6.87 7.77
C VAL A 62 5.97 7.78 7.84
N LYS A 63 6.41 8.09 9.06
CA LYS A 63 7.58 8.92 9.32
C LYS A 63 8.81 8.02 9.47
N LEU A 64 9.78 8.17 8.56
CA LEU A 64 10.97 7.33 8.41
C LEU A 64 12.24 8.19 8.24
N PRO A 65 12.62 9.04 9.21
CA PRO A 65 13.70 10.02 9.05
C PRO A 65 15.10 9.40 8.91
N ASN A 66 15.30 8.16 9.35
CA ASN A 66 16.59 7.47 9.30
C ASN A 66 16.64 6.44 8.17
N VAL A 67 15.70 5.47 8.11
CA VAL A 67 15.74 4.41 7.08
C VAL A 67 15.59 4.99 5.68
N SER A 68 14.88 6.11 5.51
CA SER A 68 14.75 6.76 4.20
C SER A 68 16.05 7.37 3.66
N LYS A 69 17.03 7.63 4.52
CA LYS A 69 18.37 8.11 4.16
C LYS A 69 19.37 6.98 3.97
N HIS A 70 19.01 5.76 4.38
CA HIS A 70 19.86 4.59 4.23
C HIS A 70 20.02 4.25 2.74
N GLU A 71 21.24 3.93 2.30
CA GLU A 71 21.55 3.66 0.89
C GLU A 71 20.70 2.52 0.30
N LYS A 72 20.34 1.53 1.13
CA LYS A 72 19.53 0.36 0.76
C LYS A 72 18.01 0.62 0.75
N PHE A 73 17.53 1.82 1.06
CA PHE A 73 16.09 2.07 1.20
C PHE A 73 15.28 1.71 -0.05
N GLY A 74 15.79 2.07 -1.24
CA GLY A 74 15.14 1.71 -2.51
C GLY A 74 15.07 0.19 -2.74
N GLU A 75 16.13 -0.54 -2.39
CA GLU A 75 16.19 -1.99 -2.50
C GLU A 75 15.25 -2.67 -1.50
N ILE A 76 15.19 -2.18 -0.26
CA ILE A 76 14.24 -2.67 0.76
C ILE A 76 12.80 -2.55 0.24
N LEU A 77 12.42 -1.37 -0.28
CA LEU A 77 11.07 -1.16 -0.84
C LEU A 77 10.79 -2.11 -2.01
N LYS A 78 11.75 -2.28 -2.92
CA LYS A 78 11.63 -3.18 -4.07
C LYS A 78 11.40 -4.64 -3.64
N ARG A 79 12.18 -5.15 -2.68
CA ARG A 79 12.05 -6.51 -2.16
C ARG A 79 10.72 -6.74 -1.45
N LEU A 80 10.22 -5.71 -0.77
CA LEU A 80 8.90 -5.73 -0.12
C LEU A 80 7.73 -5.49 -1.09
N ARG A 81 7.99 -5.25 -2.38
CA ARG A 81 6.99 -4.87 -3.40
C ARG A 81 6.18 -3.62 -3.01
N LEU A 82 6.87 -2.68 -2.36
CA LEU A 82 6.33 -1.39 -1.95
C LEU A 82 6.84 -0.28 -2.86
N GLN A 83 6.04 0.77 -3.00
CA GLN A 83 6.41 2.00 -3.69
C GLN A 83 6.27 3.18 -2.73
N LYS A 84 7.16 4.16 -2.85
CA LYS A 84 7.10 5.44 -2.13
C LYS A 84 6.57 6.55 -3.03
N ARG A 85 5.80 7.47 -2.45
CA ARG A 85 5.40 8.77 -3.01
C ARG A 85 5.66 9.85 -1.96
N GLY A 86 5.73 11.12 -2.39
CA GLY A 86 5.81 12.22 -1.44
C GLY A 86 4.53 12.43 -0.65
N THR A 87 4.59 13.30 0.35
CA THR A 87 3.54 13.45 1.37
C THR A 87 2.20 13.95 0.81
N GLY A 88 2.20 14.63 -0.35
CA GLY A 88 1.01 15.08 -1.06
C GLY A 88 0.65 14.24 -2.30
N GLY A 89 1.28 13.09 -2.51
CA GLY A 89 1.02 12.20 -3.63
C GLY A 89 2.18 12.05 -4.62
N VAL A 90 1.87 11.56 -5.83
CA VAL A 90 2.86 11.01 -6.78
C VAL A 90 3.90 12.02 -7.26
N ASP A 91 3.56 13.31 -7.25
CA ASP A 91 4.41 14.39 -7.75
C ASP A 91 4.93 15.34 -6.65
N THR A 92 4.89 14.91 -5.39
CA THR A 92 5.31 15.77 -4.26
C THR A 92 6.60 15.27 -3.62
N ALA A 93 7.32 16.16 -2.94
CA ALA A 93 8.45 15.78 -2.10
C ALA A 93 7.97 15.19 -0.76
N ALA A 94 8.81 14.35 -0.15
CA ALA A 94 8.60 13.95 1.25
C ALA A 94 8.94 15.14 2.16
N VAL A 95 8.00 15.56 3.00
CA VAL A 95 8.20 16.64 3.97
C VAL A 95 8.45 16.03 5.35
N GLY A 96 9.53 16.44 6.00
CA GLY A 96 9.82 16.03 7.39
C GLY A 96 10.07 14.54 7.61
N GLY A 97 10.52 13.83 6.57
CA GLY A 97 10.72 12.38 6.60
C GLY A 97 9.42 11.57 6.55
N VAL A 98 8.29 12.17 6.17
CA VAL A 98 7.00 11.47 6.01
C VAL A 98 6.80 11.04 4.57
N PHE A 99 6.61 9.73 4.37
CA PHE A 99 6.41 9.11 3.07
C PHE A 99 5.02 8.50 2.96
N ASP A 100 4.44 8.60 1.76
CA ASP A 100 3.28 7.79 1.37
C ASP A 100 3.80 6.47 0.79
N ILE A 101 3.70 5.39 1.57
CA ILE A 101 4.17 4.05 1.19
C ILE A 101 2.96 3.15 0.94
N SER A 102 2.95 2.47 -0.20
CA SER A 102 1.85 1.59 -0.63
C SER A 102 2.36 0.35 -1.36
N ASN A 103 1.52 -0.65 -1.55
CA ASN A 103 1.80 -1.76 -2.47
C ASN A 103 2.12 -1.22 -3.87
N ALA A 104 3.02 -1.89 -4.60
CA ALA A 104 3.36 -1.57 -5.98
C ALA A 104 2.44 -2.27 -6.99
N ASP A 105 2.04 -3.51 -6.69
CA ASP A 105 1.24 -4.36 -7.59
C ASP A 105 -0.26 -4.20 -7.42
N ARG A 106 -1.02 -4.47 -8.48
CA ARG A 106 -2.49 -4.37 -8.52
C ARG A 106 -3.17 -5.58 -9.15
N LEU A 107 -2.50 -6.21 -10.11
CA LEU A 107 -2.95 -7.37 -10.88
C LEU A 107 -2.12 -8.60 -10.50
N GLY A 108 -2.76 -9.77 -10.49
CA GLY A 108 -2.13 -11.04 -10.11
C GLY A 108 -2.09 -11.33 -8.60
N PHE A 109 -2.70 -10.47 -7.79
CA PHE A 109 -2.84 -10.61 -6.34
C PHE A 109 -4.23 -10.18 -5.91
N SER A 110 -4.76 -10.80 -4.86
CA SER A 110 -6.01 -10.39 -4.20
C SER A 110 -5.81 -9.13 -3.35
N GLU A 111 -6.91 -8.47 -3.01
CA GLU A 111 -6.92 -7.31 -2.12
C GLU A 111 -6.30 -7.64 -0.75
N VAL A 112 -6.58 -8.84 -0.23
CA VAL A 112 -6.06 -9.30 1.07
C VAL A 112 -4.55 -9.48 1.02
N GLU A 113 -4.01 -10.13 -0.02
CA GLU A 113 -2.56 -10.31 -0.21
C GLU A 113 -1.84 -8.96 -0.33
N LEU A 114 -2.41 -8.03 -1.10
CA LEU A 114 -1.86 -6.68 -1.28
C LEU A 114 -1.83 -5.90 0.04
N VAL A 115 -2.90 -5.97 0.85
CA VAL A 115 -2.93 -5.32 2.17
C VAL A 115 -1.95 -5.99 3.13
N GLN A 116 -1.85 -7.32 3.11
CA GLN A 116 -0.92 -8.04 3.97
C GLN A 116 0.54 -7.68 3.64
N MET A 117 0.89 -7.58 2.35
CA MET A 117 2.21 -7.10 1.92
C MET A 117 2.54 -5.71 2.48
N VAL A 118 1.55 -4.80 2.50
CA VAL A 118 1.71 -3.47 3.10
C VAL A 118 1.90 -3.57 4.61
N VAL A 119 1.05 -4.31 5.32
CA VAL A 119 1.16 -4.47 6.78
C VAL A 119 2.53 -5.02 7.17
N ASP A 120 2.98 -6.10 6.53
CA ASP A 120 4.27 -6.73 6.82
C ASP A 120 5.44 -5.80 6.52
N GLY A 121 5.41 -5.17 5.34
CA GLY A 121 6.50 -4.30 4.91
C GLY A 121 6.59 -3.03 5.76
N ILE A 122 5.47 -2.45 6.18
CA ILE A 122 5.47 -1.31 7.10
C ILE A 122 5.96 -1.71 8.48
N ASN A 123 5.58 -2.87 9.01
CA ASN A 123 6.11 -3.36 10.28
C ASN A 123 7.63 -3.51 10.24
N LEU A 124 8.19 -4.08 9.17
CA LEU A 124 9.63 -4.19 9.00
C LEU A 124 10.32 -2.82 8.91
N LEU A 125 9.77 -1.90 8.12
CA LEU A 125 10.32 -0.54 7.99
C LEU A 125 10.30 0.22 9.31
N VAL A 126 9.25 0.07 10.13
CA VAL A 126 9.18 0.68 11.46
C VAL A 126 10.23 0.07 12.40
N GLU A 127 10.49 -1.23 12.31
CA GLU A 127 11.52 -1.87 13.13
C GLU A 127 12.93 -1.44 12.71
N MET A 128 13.21 -1.37 11.41
CA MET A 128 14.45 -0.81 10.86
C MET A 128 14.67 0.64 11.29
N GLU A 129 13.60 1.46 11.26
CA GLU A 129 13.66 2.85 11.71
C GLU A 129 14.07 2.94 13.19
N LYS A 130 13.46 2.13 14.07
CA LYS A 130 13.81 2.10 15.50
C LYS A 130 15.25 1.66 15.76
N ARG A 131 15.76 0.67 15.01
CA ARG A 131 17.17 0.26 15.12
C ARG A 131 18.13 1.38 14.74
N LEU A 132 17.85 2.06 13.63
CA LEU A 132 18.67 3.20 13.20
C LEU A 132 18.56 4.38 14.17
N GLU A 133 17.40 4.61 14.79
CA GLU A 133 17.22 5.59 15.87
C GLU A 133 18.09 5.25 17.10
N ALA A 134 18.29 3.95 17.39
CA ALA A 134 19.18 3.47 18.44
C ALA A 134 20.67 3.44 18.04
N GLY A 135 21.01 3.76 16.78
CA GLY A 135 22.37 3.70 16.25
C GLY A 135 22.84 2.29 15.87
N GLU A 136 21.91 1.34 15.73
CA GLU A 136 22.18 -0.06 15.35
C GLU A 136 22.13 -0.24 13.83
N SER A 137 22.87 -1.23 13.31
CA SER A 137 22.79 -1.61 11.89
C SER A 137 21.50 -2.39 11.59
N ILE A 138 21.05 -2.28 10.33
CA ILE A 138 19.91 -3.02 9.77
C ILE A 138 20.33 -4.04 8.69
N ASP A 139 21.63 -4.31 8.56
CA ASP A 139 22.16 -5.19 7.50
C ASP A 139 21.62 -6.63 7.58
N ASP A 140 21.35 -7.11 8.79
CA ASP A 140 20.74 -8.42 9.09
C ASP A 140 19.22 -8.45 8.86
N MET A 141 18.60 -7.29 8.64
CA MET A 141 17.15 -7.17 8.46
C MET A 141 16.71 -7.09 6.99
N MET A 142 17.64 -7.24 6.04
CA MET A 142 17.32 -7.16 4.62
C MET A 142 16.31 -8.25 4.24
N PRO A 143 15.12 -7.88 3.74
CA PRO A 143 14.11 -8.86 3.38
C PRO A 143 14.54 -9.69 2.17
N GLU A 144 14.02 -10.90 2.04
CA GLU A 144 14.06 -11.66 0.79
C GLU A 144 13.17 -10.99 -0.27
N GLN A 145 13.44 -11.29 -1.55
CA GLN A 145 12.60 -10.77 -2.63
C GLN A 145 11.24 -11.49 -2.62
N LYS A 146 10.17 -10.72 -2.43
CA LYS A 146 8.79 -11.18 -2.60
C LYS A 146 8.34 -11.20 -4.07
#